data_AF-A0A836CM88-F1
#
_entry.id   AF-A0A836CM88-F1
#
_cell.length_a   1.000
_cell.length_b   1.000
_cell.length_c   1.000
_cell.angle_alpha   90.00
_cell.angle_beta   90.00
_cell.angle_gamma   90.00
#
_symmetry.space_group_name_H-M   'P 1'
#
loop_
_entity.id
_entity.type
_entity.pdbx_description
1 polymer ?
#
loop_
_entity_poly.entity_id
_entity_poly.type
_entity_poly.pdbx_seq_one_letter_code
_entity_poly.pdbx_strand_id
1 'polypeptide(L)'
;VWITQYVDYCSKYGVGFLLNTGSAGVYFNDATKMVLDPAGHRFEYWERSAAPPASSALLSASTHTLSNYPSALQKKVTLLTHFRSFLFTQERRAGRTATAAPAPSSEPLVHVKKYVATRYAWLFRLSNGTLQVIFTDGSEVLIGRGAHAVTYVARDG
;
A
#
# COMPACT_ATOMS: atom_id res chain seq x y z
N VAL A 1 -3.50 9.12 6.07
CA VAL A 1 -2.77 8.23 5.14
C VAL A 1 -3.72 7.77 4.05
N TRP A 2 -3.35 7.96 2.78
CA TRP A 2 -4.09 7.56 1.57
C TRP A 2 -3.10 7.22 0.44
N ILE A 3 -3.59 6.59 -0.63
CA ILE A 3 -2.81 6.21 -1.81
C ILE A 3 -2.69 7.43 -2.73
N THR A 4 -1.47 7.75 -3.15
CA THR A 4 -1.17 8.82 -4.12
C THR A 4 -0.97 8.28 -5.52
N GLN A 5 -0.40 7.08 -5.65
CA GLN A 5 -0.18 6.40 -6.92
C GLN A 5 -0.38 4.90 -6.74
N TYR A 6 -0.87 4.23 -7.78
CA TYR A 6 -0.99 2.77 -7.81
C TYR A 6 -0.73 2.25 -9.21
N VAL A 7 -0.41 0.96 -9.29
CA VAL A 7 -0.20 0.25 -10.56
C VAL A 7 -0.84 -1.12 -10.48
N ASP A 8 -1.71 -1.40 -11.44
CA ASP A 8 -2.32 -2.70 -11.61
C ASP A 8 -1.35 -3.64 -12.34
N TYR A 9 -0.91 -4.67 -11.64
CA TYR A 9 -0.19 -5.79 -12.24
C TYR A 9 -0.73 -7.14 -11.73
N CYS A 10 -2.04 -7.20 -11.50
CA CYS A 10 -2.75 -8.35 -10.95
C CYS A 10 -2.67 -9.59 -11.85
N SER A 11 -2.46 -9.44 -13.15
CA SER A 11 -2.32 -10.57 -14.07
C SER A 11 -1.10 -11.45 -13.77
N LYS A 12 -0.09 -10.92 -13.06
CA LYS A 12 1.14 -11.67 -12.73
C LYS A 12 1.48 -11.67 -11.25
N TYR A 13 1.44 -10.52 -10.59
CA TYR A 13 2.06 -10.37 -9.27
C TYR A 13 1.12 -9.75 -8.23
N GLY A 14 0.35 -8.74 -8.60
CA GLY A 14 -0.53 -8.01 -7.69
C GLY A 14 -0.54 -6.51 -7.95
N VAL A 15 -0.96 -5.74 -6.95
CA VAL A 15 -1.11 -4.28 -7.03
C VAL A 15 0.01 -3.60 -6.29
N GLY A 16 0.77 -2.75 -6.98
CA GLY A 16 1.71 -1.82 -6.36
C GLY A 16 1.01 -0.52 -5.94
N PHE A 17 1.39 0.05 -4.80
CA PHE A 17 0.84 1.31 -4.32
C PHE A 17 1.90 2.17 -3.64
N LEU A 18 1.69 3.49 -3.69
CA LEU A 18 2.48 4.52 -3.02
C LEU A 18 1.53 5.33 -2.15
N LEU A 19 1.92 5.56 -0.91
CA LEU A 19 1.16 6.32 0.06
C LEU A 19 1.65 7.76 0.13
N ASN A 20 0.77 8.66 0.57
CA ASN A 20 1.10 10.07 0.79
C ASN A 20 2.18 10.29 1.87
N THR A 21 2.54 9.26 2.63
CA THR A 21 3.66 9.27 3.58
C THR A 21 5.02 9.00 2.93
N GLY A 22 5.05 8.65 1.63
CA GLY A 22 6.23 8.18 0.90
C GLY A 22 6.48 6.67 1.03
N SER A 23 5.68 5.95 1.83
CA SER A 23 5.77 4.49 1.93
C SER A 23 5.26 3.84 0.65
N ALA A 24 6.03 2.90 0.10
CA ALA A 24 5.64 2.11 -1.07
C ALA A 24 5.33 0.68 -0.66
N GLY A 25 4.36 0.04 -1.30
CA GLY A 25 3.99 -1.32 -0.97
C GLY A 25 3.39 -2.11 -2.13
N VAL A 26 3.20 -3.40 -1.88
CA VAL A 26 2.63 -4.36 -2.82
C VAL A 26 1.62 -5.23 -2.10
N TYR A 27 0.44 -5.36 -2.69
CA TYR A 27 -0.53 -6.40 -2.36
C TYR A 27 -0.38 -7.52 -3.38
N PHE A 28 0.13 -8.68 -2.95
CA PHE A 28 0.36 -9.82 -3.84
C PHE A 28 -0.92 -10.64 -4.07
N ASN A 29 -0.96 -11.36 -5.19
CA ASN A 29 -2.09 -12.23 -5.56
C ASN A 29 -2.35 -13.36 -4.57
N ASP A 30 -1.33 -13.79 -3.82
CA ASP A 30 -1.45 -14.77 -2.74
C ASP A 30 -2.00 -14.17 -1.42
N ALA A 31 -2.54 -12.95 -1.48
CA ALA A 31 -3.06 -12.15 -0.37
C ALA A 31 -2.03 -11.72 0.68
N THR A 32 -0.74 -11.97 0.45
CA THR A 32 0.35 -11.42 1.28
C THR A 32 0.64 -9.97 0.90
N LYS A 33 1.35 -9.25 1.78
CA LYS A 33 1.55 -7.79 1.66
C LYS A 33 2.96 -7.43 2.04
N MET A 34 3.54 -6.48 1.33
CA MET A 34 4.78 -5.83 1.74
C MET A 34 4.63 -4.32 1.72
N VAL A 35 5.20 -3.64 2.71
CA VAL A 35 5.32 -2.18 2.71
C VAL A 35 6.73 -1.80 3.14
N LEU A 36 7.37 -1.00 2.31
CA LEU A 36 8.65 -0.37 2.58
C LEU A 36 8.40 1.01 3.21
N ASP A 37 9.19 1.34 4.23
CA ASP A 37 9.19 2.66 4.83
C ASP A 37 9.62 3.75 3.82
N PRO A 38 9.29 5.03 4.08
CA PRO A 38 9.62 6.11 3.16
C PRO A 38 11.13 6.24 2.89
N ALA A 39 11.96 5.96 3.92
CA ALA A 39 13.41 5.99 3.82
C ALA A 39 13.96 4.86 2.94
N GLY A 40 13.26 3.74 2.83
CA GLY A 40 13.74 2.55 2.11
C GLY A 40 14.68 1.67 2.92
N HIS A 41 14.66 1.76 4.25
CA HIS A 41 15.52 1.01 5.15
C HIS A 41 14.87 -0.30 5.60
N ARG A 42 13.59 -0.24 5.98
CA ARG A 42 12.84 -1.34 6.57
C ARG A 42 11.59 -1.62 5.75
N PHE A 43 11.28 -2.89 5.55
CA PHE A 43 9.97 -3.31 5.09
C PHE A 43 9.30 -4.25 6.09
N GLU A 44 7.98 -4.21 6.09
CA GLU A 44 7.12 -5.13 6.82
C GLU A 44 6.44 -6.07 5.82
N TYR A 45 6.37 -7.35 6.16
CA TYR A 45 5.73 -8.40 5.40
C TYR A 45 4.60 -9.01 6.22
N TRP A 46 3.40 -9.05 5.64
CA TRP A 46 2.22 -9.66 6.25
C TRP A 46 1.74 -10.85 5.46
N GLU A 47 1.47 -11.93 6.18
CA GLU A 47 0.85 -13.13 5.65
C GLU A 47 -0.22 -13.67 6.59
N ARG A 48 -1.05 -14.57 6.08
CA ARG A 48 -2.06 -15.24 6.90
C ARG A 48 -1.35 -16.24 7.80
N SER A 49 -1.52 -16.10 9.12
CA SER A 49 -1.03 -17.11 10.07
C SER A 49 -1.76 -18.44 9.83
N ALA A 50 -1.01 -19.54 9.85
CA ALA A 50 -1.54 -20.90 9.73
C ALA A 50 -2.19 -21.42 11.03
N ALA A 51 -2.39 -20.56 12.04
CA ALA A 51 -2.99 -20.94 13.31
C ALA A 51 -4.44 -21.48 13.14
N PRO A 52 -4.82 -22.52 13.90
CA PRO A 52 -6.09 -23.23 13.74
C PRO A 52 -7.34 -22.33 13.94
N PRO A 53 -8.50 -22.73 13.36
CA PRO A 53 -9.68 -21.89 13.12
C PRO A 53 -10.43 -21.36 14.36
N ALA A 54 -9.96 -21.67 15.58
CA ALA A 54 -10.55 -21.15 16.82
C ALA A 54 -10.21 -19.67 17.07
N SER A 55 -9.26 -19.10 16.33
CA SER A 55 -8.95 -17.67 16.33
C SER A 55 -9.12 -17.15 14.91
N SER A 56 -9.89 -16.07 14.71
CA SER A 56 -10.01 -15.43 13.40
C SER A 56 -8.63 -15.24 12.79
N ALA A 57 -8.37 -15.80 11.60
CA ALA A 57 -7.05 -15.83 10.95
C ALA A 57 -6.21 -14.58 11.24
N LEU A 58 -5.30 -14.68 12.22
CA LEU A 58 -4.45 -13.56 12.62
C LEU A 58 -3.45 -13.31 11.48
N LEU A 59 -3.29 -12.05 11.08
CA LEU A 59 -2.20 -11.69 10.17
C LEU A 59 -0.90 -11.74 10.98
N SER A 60 0.08 -12.52 10.52
CA SER A 60 1.43 -12.48 11.06
C SER A 60 2.21 -11.38 10.35
N ALA A 61 2.82 -10.48 11.11
CA ALA A 61 3.67 -9.42 10.59
C ALA A 61 5.13 -9.75 10.93
N SER A 62 6.01 -9.64 9.94
CA SER A 62 7.46 -9.77 10.14
C SER A 62 8.17 -8.57 9.53
N THR A 63 9.24 -8.15 10.19
CA THR A 63 9.96 -6.92 9.87
C THR A 63 11.37 -7.26 9.43
N HIS A 64 11.79 -6.72 8.28
CA HIS A 64 13.07 -7.01 7.66
C HIS A 64 13.69 -5.74 7.04
N THR A 65 14.95 -5.82 6.62
CA THR A 65 15.59 -4.75 5.83
C THR A 65 15.80 -5.22 4.41
N LEU A 66 16.11 -4.31 3.47
CA LEU A 66 16.46 -4.70 2.09
C LEU A 66 17.80 -5.47 1.98
N SER A 67 18.57 -5.54 3.07
CA SER A 67 19.83 -6.29 3.16
C SER A 67 19.72 -7.58 3.96
N ASN A 68 18.71 -7.72 4.81
CA ASN A 68 18.55 -8.87 5.70
C ASN A 68 17.09 -9.33 5.73
N TYR A 69 16.81 -10.41 5.01
CA TYR A 69 15.51 -11.06 4.92
C TYR A 69 15.66 -12.54 4.51
N PRO A 70 14.68 -13.41 4.79
CA PRO A 70 14.70 -14.81 4.37
C PRO A 70 14.73 -14.96 2.84
N SER A 71 15.55 -15.87 2.31
CA SER A 71 15.69 -16.10 0.86
C SER A 71 14.36 -16.40 0.15
N ALA A 72 13.40 -17.01 0.84
CA ALA A 72 12.04 -17.24 0.34
C ALA A 72 11.31 -15.95 -0.12
N LEU A 73 11.67 -14.79 0.46
CA LEU A 73 11.07 -13.49 0.12
C LEU A 73 11.76 -12.77 -1.04
N GLN A 74 12.89 -13.28 -1.55
CA GLN A 74 13.71 -12.60 -2.55
C GLN A 74 12.92 -12.10 -3.76
N LYS A 75 12.08 -12.96 -4.36
CA LYS A 75 11.24 -12.57 -5.51
C LYS A 75 10.29 -11.41 -5.17
N LYS A 76 9.68 -11.43 -3.98
CA LYS A 76 8.74 -10.39 -3.52
C LYS A 76 9.46 -9.08 -3.21
N VAL A 77 10.65 -9.14 -2.61
CA VAL A 77 11.50 -7.97 -2.34
C VAL A 77 11.99 -7.31 -3.65
N THR A 78 12.36 -8.11 -4.65
CA THR A 78 12.70 -7.61 -5.99
C THR A 78 11.52 -6.85 -6.60
N LEU A 79 10.31 -7.44 -6.57
CA LEU A 79 9.10 -6.79 -7.07
C LEU A 79 8.77 -5.49 -6.31
N LEU A 80 8.87 -5.50 -4.99
CA LEU A 80 8.68 -4.30 -4.16
C LEU A 80 9.60 -3.16 -4.60
N THR A 81 10.89 -3.45 -4.82
CA THR A 81 11.86 -2.47 -5.30
C THR A 81 11.49 -1.93 -6.69
N HIS A 82 11.10 -2.80 -7.63
CA HIS A 82 10.67 -2.38 -8.96
C HIS A 82 9.42 -1.50 -8.94
N PHE A 83 8.39 -1.89 -8.19
CA PHE A 83 7.17 -1.11 -8.04
C PHE A 83 7.45 0.25 -7.41
N ARG A 84 8.28 0.30 -6.36
CA ARG A 84 8.71 1.57 -5.73
C ARG A 84 9.33 2.50 -6.77
N SER A 85 10.36 2.05 -7.49
CA SER A 85 11.04 2.88 -8.49
C SER A 85 10.10 3.39 -9.57
N PHE A 86 9.18 2.54 -10.05
CA PHE A 86 8.18 2.91 -11.03
C PHE A 86 7.21 3.97 -10.50
N LEU A 87 6.60 3.74 -9.34
CA LEU A 87 5.61 4.64 -8.74
C LEU A 87 6.21 6.00 -8.36
N PHE A 88 7.43 6.03 -7.82
CA PHE A 88 8.12 7.29 -7.55
C PHE A 88 8.42 8.08 -8.83
N THR A 89 8.76 7.38 -9.92
CA THR A 89 8.98 8.05 -11.22
C THR A 89 7.68 8.66 -11.74
N GLN A 90 6.54 7.99 -11.57
CA GLN A 90 5.22 8.51 -11.93
C GLN A 90 4.82 9.71 -11.06
N GLU A 91 4.97 9.63 -9.74
CA GLU A 91 4.68 10.73 -8.80
C GLU A 91 5.48 11.99 -9.16
N ARG A 92 6.78 11.84 -9.47
CA ARG A 92 7.63 12.97 -9.92
C ARG A 92 7.16 13.58 -11.23
N ARG A 93 6.69 12.77 -12.19
CA ARG A 93 6.15 13.26 -13.47
C ARG A 93 4.83 14.00 -13.29
N ALA A 94 4.04 13.61 -12.30
CA ALA A 94 2.79 14.29 -11.94
C ALA A 94 3.01 15.62 -11.21
N GLY A 95 4.26 16.07 -11.00
CA GLY A 95 4.57 17.32 -10.32
C GLY A 95 4.26 17.33 -8.82
N ARG A 96 3.97 16.16 -8.25
CA ARG A 96 3.65 16.00 -6.82
C ARG A 96 4.96 15.86 -6.06
N THR A 97 5.26 16.81 -5.18
CA THR A 97 6.40 16.70 -4.28
C THR A 97 6.12 15.65 -3.22
N ALA A 98 7.06 14.73 -3.03
CA ALA A 98 7.00 13.80 -1.91
C ALA A 98 6.95 14.62 -0.61
N THR A 99 5.87 14.46 0.14
CA THR A 99 5.74 15.01 1.49
C THR A 99 6.93 14.54 2.31
N ALA A 100 7.55 15.45 3.06
CA ALA A 100 8.73 15.16 3.88
C ALA A 100 8.53 13.86 4.66
N ALA A 101 9.51 12.94 4.55
CA ALA A 101 9.42 11.65 5.20
C ALA A 101 9.15 11.85 6.70
N PRO A 102 8.05 11.30 7.25
CA PRO A 102 7.79 11.40 8.68
C PRO A 102 8.95 10.77 9.46
N ALA A 103 9.19 11.27 10.68
CA ALA A 103 10.22 10.73 11.55
C ALA A 103 10.08 9.20 11.69
N PRO A 104 11.20 8.45 11.79
CA PRO A 104 11.13 7.00 11.96
C PRO A 104 10.34 6.68 13.23
N SER A 105 9.20 6.01 13.05
CA SER A 105 8.36 5.52 14.15
C SER A 105 8.46 4.00 14.25
N SER A 106 8.23 3.47 15.45
CA SER A 106 8.13 2.03 15.72
C SER A 106 6.75 1.46 15.39
N GLU A 107 5.80 2.32 14.99
CA GLU A 107 4.45 1.93 14.63
C GLU A 107 4.42 1.09 13.35
N PRO A 108 3.49 0.12 13.25
CA PRO A 108 3.35 -0.70 12.06
C PRO A 108 2.99 0.15 10.85
N LEU A 109 3.62 -0.15 9.71
CA LEU A 109 3.39 0.58 8.47
C LEU A 109 1.97 0.34 7.95
N VAL A 110 1.33 1.42 7.49
CA VAL A 110 0.01 1.32 6.86
C VAL A 110 0.15 0.57 5.53
N HIS A 111 -0.60 -0.53 5.40
CA HIS A 111 -0.70 -1.30 4.16
C HIS A 111 -2.14 -1.34 3.62
N VAL A 112 -2.30 -1.73 2.35
CA VAL A 112 -3.60 -2.06 1.74
C VAL A 112 -4.11 -3.37 2.31
N LYS A 113 -5.18 -3.33 3.10
CA LYS A 113 -5.82 -4.51 3.70
C LYS A 113 -6.63 -5.30 2.67
N LYS A 114 -7.33 -4.60 1.78
CA LYS A 114 -8.12 -5.17 0.68
C LYS A 114 -8.27 -4.13 -0.42
N TYR A 115 -8.38 -4.56 -1.67
CA TYR A 115 -8.77 -3.72 -2.79
C TYR A 115 -9.90 -4.38 -3.58
N VAL A 116 -10.65 -3.58 -4.34
CA VAL A 116 -11.62 -4.02 -5.34
C VAL A 116 -11.42 -3.16 -6.58
N ALA A 117 -11.20 -3.80 -7.71
CA ALA A 117 -11.22 -3.15 -9.01
C ALA A 117 -12.58 -3.38 -9.66
N THR A 118 -13.20 -2.32 -10.15
CA THR A 118 -14.44 -2.37 -10.94
C THR A 118 -14.22 -1.67 -12.26
N ARG A 119 -15.22 -1.72 -13.15
CA ARG A 119 -15.17 -0.98 -14.42
C ARG A 119 -14.97 0.53 -14.26
N TYR A 120 -15.48 1.11 -13.17
CA TYR A 120 -15.58 2.57 -12.99
C TYR A 120 -14.72 3.12 -11.87
N ALA A 121 -14.20 2.26 -10.99
CA ALA A 121 -13.46 2.71 -9.82
C ALA A 121 -12.55 1.62 -9.23
N TRP A 122 -11.52 2.09 -8.56
CA TRP A 122 -10.69 1.33 -7.63
C TRP A 122 -11.06 1.70 -6.20
N LEU A 123 -11.38 0.69 -5.41
CA LEU A 123 -11.63 0.82 -3.98
C LEU A 123 -10.45 0.22 -3.22
N PHE A 124 -9.85 1.01 -2.34
CA PHE A 124 -8.78 0.58 -1.45
C PHE A 124 -9.20 0.73 0.00
N ARG A 125 -9.07 -0.34 0.77
CA ARG A 125 -9.20 -0.32 2.22
C ARG A 125 -7.82 -0.46 2.85
N LEU A 126 -7.39 0.56 3.58
CA LEU A 126 -6.12 0.57 4.31
C LEU A 126 -6.28 -0.04 5.71
N SER A 127 -5.17 -0.48 6.28
CA SER A 127 -5.08 -1.10 7.61
C SER A 127 -5.43 -0.15 8.76
N ASN A 128 -5.18 1.15 8.61
CA ASN A 128 -5.59 2.19 9.56
C ASN A 128 -7.11 2.48 9.51
N GLY A 129 -7.85 1.80 8.63
CA GLY A 129 -9.30 1.97 8.44
C GLY A 129 -9.69 3.07 7.46
N THR A 130 -8.74 3.74 6.81
CA THR A 130 -9.03 4.60 5.65
C THR A 130 -9.63 3.77 4.52
N LEU A 131 -10.68 4.28 3.89
CA LEU A 131 -11.25 3.79 2.64
C LEU A 131 -11.10 4.88 1.58
N GLN A 132 -10.51 4.53 0.45
CA GLN A 132 -10.34 5.44 -0.69
C GLN A 132 -10.98 4.83 -1.93
N VAL A 133 -11.75 5.63 -2.65
CA VAL A 133 -12.33 5.30 -3.95
C VAL A 133 -11.70 6.22 -4.98
N ILE A 134 -11.09 5.66 -6.02
CA ILE A 134 -10.50 6.40 -7.14
C ILE A 134 -11.33 6.06 -8.37
N PHE A 135 -12.05 7.04 -8.92
CA PHE A 135 -12.91 6.86 -10.07
C PHE A 135 -12.14 7.07 -11.38
N THR A 136 -12.58 6.41 -12.44
CA THR A 136 -11.95 6.51 -13.76
C THR A 136 -12.10 7.89 -14.41
N ASP A 137 -13.03 8.72 -13.93
CA ASP A 137 -13.23 10.09 -14.39
C ASP A 137 -12.24 11.11 -13.79
N GLY A 138 -11.42 10.65 -12.84
CA GLY A 138 -10.42 11.44 -12.12
C GLY A 138 -10.87 11.92 -10.74
N SER A 139 -12.13 11.71 -10.35
CA SER A 139 -12.60 12.06 -9.01
C SER A 139 -12.16 11.03 -7.96
N GLU A 140 -12.02 11.47 -6.71
CA GLU A 140 -11.64 10.60 -5.59
C GLU A 140 -12.48 10.87 -4.34
N VAL A 141 -12.80 9.81 -3.61
CA VAL A 141 -13.47 9.88 -2.31
C VAL A 141 -12.58 9.24 -1.26
N LEU A 142 -12.35 9.94 -0.16
CA LEU A 142 -11.57 9.48 0.98
C LEU A 142 -12.42 9.50 2.26
N ILE A 143 -12.46 8.38 2.96
CA ILE A 143 -13.21 8.19 4.21
C ILE A 143 -12.24 7.69 5.29
N GLY A 144 -12.09 8.45 6.37
CA GLY A 144 -11.24 8.08 7.52
C GLY A 144 -11.99 7.28 8.59
N ARG A 145 -11.25 6.50 9.38
CA ARG A 145 -11.84 5.76 10.53
C ARG A 145 -12.20 6.75 11.64
N GLY A 146 -13.49 6.82 11.99
CA GLY A 146 -14.01 7.74 13.00
C GLY A 146 -14.42 9.12 12.46
N ALA A 147 -14.30 9.34 11.15
CA ALA A 147 -14.71 10.60 10.55
C ALA A 147 -16.23 10.64 10.35
N HIS A 148 -16.90 11.63 10.95
CA HIS A 148 -18.17 12.17 10.43
C HIS A 148 -17.96 13.01 9.15
N ALA A 149 -16.75 12.99 8.59
CA ALA A 149 -16.33 13.79 7.44
C ALA A 149 -15.86 12.89 6.30
N VAL A 150 -16.36 13.18 5.10
CA VAL A 150 -15.96 12.57 3.84
C VAL A 150 -15.21 13.63 3.03
N THR A 151 -14.02 13.31 2.56
CA THR A 151 -13.29 14.19 1.63
C THR A 151 -13.60 13.74 0.22
N TYR A 152 -14.15 14.65 -0.58
CA TYR A 152 -14.33 14.46 -2.02
C TYR A 152 -13.36 15.39 -2.74
N VAL A 153 -12.63 14.84 -3.70
CA VAL A 153 -11.74 15.58 -4.60
C VAL A 153 -12.34 15.47 -5.99
N ALA A 154 -12.69 16.62 -6.56
CA ALA A 154 -13.24 16.69 -7.91
C ALA A 154 -12.10 16.55 -8.94
N ARG A 155 -12.47 16.32 -10.21
CA ARG A 155 -11.52 16.11 -11.31
C ARG A 155 -10.53 17.27 -11.50
N ASP A 156 -10.93 18.48 -11.13
CA ASP A 156 -10.18 19.73 -11.26
C ASP A 156 -9.25 20.05 -10.06
N GLY A 157 -9.31 19.25 -8.98
CA GLY A 157 -8.43 19.38 -7.81
C GLY A 157 -9.07 20.12 -6.65
#